data_AF-A0A7X9FP08-F1
#
_entry.id   AF-A0A7X9FP08-F1
#
_cell.length_a   1.000
_cell.length_b   1.000
_cell.length_c   1.000
_cell.angle_alpha   90.00
_cell.angle_beta   90.00
_cell.angle_gamma   90.00
#
_symmetry.space_group_name_H-M   'P 1'
#
loop_
_entity.id
_entity.type
_entity.pdbx_description
1 polymer ?
#
loop_
_entity_poly.entity_id
_entity_poly.type
_entity_poly.pdbx_seq_one_letter_code
_entity_poly.pdbx_strand_id
1 'polypeptide(L)'
;CLMARAAYCAGEQNKFWEMNDRFVYNGFSRDRNLEHSLFKVAESISLDIEDFKNCLNSERANQAVKEDIEAALKLNIRGTPSLVIDNQVHLGALPPEILSKLDANEQE
;
A
#
# COMPACT_ATOMS: atom_id res chain seq x y z
N CYS A 1 -2.36 -0.54 -11.96
CA CYS A 1 -2.11 -0.48 -10.50
C CYS A 1 -3.39 -0.70 -9.68
N LEU A 2 -4.13 -1.80 -9.91
CA LEU A 2 -5.45 -2.00 -9.26
C LEU A 2 -5.33 -2.20 -7.74
N MET A 3 -4.38 -3.02 -7.28
CA MET A 3 -4.17 -3.27 -5.84
C MET A 3 -3.74 -2.02 -5.07
N ALA A 4 -2.88 -1.18 -5.65
CA ALA A 4 -2.48 0.08 -5.04
C ALA A 4 -3.69 1.02 -4.86
N ARG A 5 -4.57 1.12 -5.87
CA ARG A 5 -5.82 1.88 -5.74
C ARG A 5 -6.75 1.30 -4.69
N ALA A 6 -6.84 -0.03 -4.59
CA ALA A 6 -7.63 -0.69 -3.55
C ALA A 6 -7.08 -0.40 -2.14
N ALA A 7 -5.76 -0.44 -1.95
CA ALA A 7 -5.14 -0.07 -0.67
C ALA A 7 -5.39 1.40 -0.32
N TYR A 8 -5.24 2.31 -1.29
CA TYR A 8 -5.58 3.74 -1.12
C TYR A 8 -7.04 3.94 -0.71
N CYS A 9 -7.99 3.32 -1.43
CA CYS A 9 -9.41 3.42 -1.12
C CYS A 9 -9.79 2.79 0.24
N ALA A 10 -9.13 1.70 0.63
CA ALA A 10 -9.29 1.16 1.98
C ALA A 10 -8.73 2.13 3.04
N GLY A 11 -7.64 2.84 2.73
CA GLY A 11 -7.07 3.89 3.57
C GLY A 11 -8.04 5.04 3.86
N GLU A 12 -8.90 5.40 2.92
CA GLU A 12 -9.95 6.43 3.15
C GLU A 12 -10.96 6.02 4.22
N GLN A 13 -11.10 4.72 4.46
CA GLN A 13 -11.94 4.14 5.49
C GLN A 13 -11.12 3.65 6.70
N ASN A 14 -9.85 4.08 6.83
CA ASN A 14 -8.92 3.69 7.90
C ASN A 14 -8.55 2.20 7.93
N LYS A 15 -8.54 1.54 6.76
CA LYS A 15 -8.27 0.10 6.60
C LYS A 15 -7.14 -0.21 5.61
N PHE A 16 -6.20 0.74 5.45
CA PHE A 16 -5.06 0.58 4.54
C PHE A 16 -4.26 -0.69 4.87
N TRP A 17 -3.86 -0.85 6.14
CA TRP A 17 -3.00 -1.95 6.56
C TRP A 17 -3.70 -3.30 6.41
N GLU A 18 -4.97 -3.41 6.80
CA GLU A 18 -5.72 -4.64 6.65
C GLU A 18 -5.88 -5.05 5.17
N MET A 19 -6.06 -4.10 4.26
CA MET A 19 -6.08 -4.37 2.82
C MET A 19 -4.69 -4.75 2.28
N ASN A 20 -3.65 -3.99 2.64
CA ASN A 20 -2.28 -4.22 2.21
C ASN A 20 -1.74 -5.58 2.65
N ASP A 21 -1.93 -5.93 3.93
CA ASP A 21 -1.42 -7.16 4.53
C ASP A 21 -2.02 -8.40 3.88
N ARG A 22 -3.27 -8.30 3.40
CA ARG A 22 -3.91 -9.37 2.63
C ARG A 22 -3.18 -9.64 1.32
N PHE A 23 -2.57 -8.63 0.69
CA PHE A 23 -1.78 -8.81 -0.53
C PHE A 23 -0.38 -9.33 -0.23
N VAL A 24 0.27 -8.79 0.80
CA VAL A 24 1.66 -9.09 1.12
C VAL A 24 1.81 -10.48 1.75
N TYR A 25 0.97 -10.83 2.71
CA TYR A 25 1.14 -12.06 3.51
C TYR A 25 0.31 -13.25 3.03
N ASN A 26 -0.90 -13.02 2.52
CA ASN A 26 -1.77 -14.12 2.11
C ASN A 26 -1.57 -14.53 0.64
N GLY A 27 -0.68 -13.83 -0.08
CA GLY A 27 -0.41 -14.04 -1.49
C GLY A 27 -1.63 -13.71 -2.36
N PHE A 28 -1.44 -13.85 -3.68
CA PHE A 28 -2.55 -13.69 -4.62
C PHE A 28 -3.63 -14.73 -4.33
N SER A 29 -4.88 -14.27 -4.22
CA SER A 29 -6.04 -15.13 -4.41
C SER A 29 -5.81 -16.01 -5.64
N ARG A 30 -6.06 -17.32 -5.52
CA ARG A 30 -6.02 -18.26 -6.66
C ARG A 30 -7.09 -17.94 -7.71
N ASP A 31 -8.01 -17.02 -7.41
CA ASP A 31 -8.99 -16.54 -8.36
C ASP A 31 -8.30 -15.75 -9.47
N ARG A 32 -8.66 -16.07 -10.72
CA ARG A 32 -8.17 -15.35 -11.90
C ARG A 32 -8.78 -13.95 -12.01
N ASN A 33 -9.89 -13.69 -11.31
CA ASN A 33 -10.49 -12.38 -11.23
C ASN A 33 -9.97 -11.61 -10.01
N LEU A 34 -9.00 -10.73 -10.25
CA LEU A 34 -8.41 -9.88 -9.23
C LEU A 34 -9.44 -8.94 -8.60
N GLU A 35 -10.33 -8.34 -9.40
CA GLU A 35 -11.34 -7.42 -8.90
C GLU A 35 -12.31 -8.11 -7.93
N HIS A 36 -12.82 -9.29 -8.30
CA HIS A 36 -13.64 -10.11 -7.41
C HIS A 36 -12.93 -10.45 -6.09
N SER A 37 -11.62 -10.74 -6.16
CA SER A 37 -10.83 -11.00 -4.96
C SER A 37 -10.70 -9.77 -4.07
N LEU A 38 -10.56 -8.58 -4.65
CA LEU A 38 -10.50 -7.32 -3.91
C LEU A 38 -11.80 -7.04 -3.16
N PHE A 39 -12.95 -7.26 -3.79
CA PHE A 39 -14.24 -7.08 -3.15
C PHE A 39 -14.46 -8.07 -1.99
N LYS A 40 -14.03 -9.33 -2.13
CA LYS A 40 -14.05 -10.29 -1.01
C LYS A 40 -13.18 -9.84 0.16
N VAL A 41 -11.99 -9.29 -0.14
CA VAL A 41 -11.12 -8.75 0.91
C VAL A 41 -11.77 -7.54 1.58
N ALA A 42 -12.32 -6.61 0.79
CA ALA A 42 -13.03 -5.43 1.28
C ALA A 42 -14.18 -5.81 2.24
N GLU A 43 -15.00 -6.79 1.88
CA GLU A 43 -16.05 -7.34 2.74
C GLU A 43 -15.47 -7.94 4.03
N SER A 44 -14.39 -8.72 3.92
CA SER A 44 -13.76 -9.39 5.07
C SER A 44 -13.14 -8.45 6.10
N ILE A 45 -12.76 -7.24 5.69
CA ILE A 45 -12.19 -6.20 6.56
C ILE A 45 -13.23 -5.11 6.91
N SER A 46 -14.50 -5.37 6.57
CA SER A 46 -15.66 -4.53 6.89
C SER A 46 -15.59 -3.12 6.31
N LEU A 47 -15.16 -3.00 5.06
CA LEU A 47 -15.32 -1.76 4.29
C LEU A 47 -16.79 -1.55 3.90
N ASP A 48 -17.18 -0.27 3.80
CA ASP A 48 -18.32 0.11 2.99
C ASP A 48 -18.01 -0.17 1.52
N ILE A 49 -18.77 -1.11 0.95
CA ILE A 49 -18.52 -1.63 -0.40
C ILE A 49 -18.94 -0.64 -1.48
N GLU A 50 -19.93 0.20 -1.23
CA GLU A 50 -20.38 1.20 -2.19
C GLU A 50 -19.34 2.31 -2.30
N ASP A 51 -18.88 2.85 -1.17
CA ASP A 51 -17.82 3.85 -1.12
C ASP A 51 -16.50 3.30 -1.68
N PHE A 52 -16.15 2.06 -1.31
CA PHE A 52 -14.96 1.41 -1.85
C PHE A 52 -15.02 1.27 -3.38
N LYS A 53 -16.17 0.83 -3.93
CA LYS A 53 -16.38 0.70 -5.37
C LYS A 53 -16.32 2.06 -6.06
N ASN A 54 -16.93 3.08 -5.49
CA ASN A 54 -16.93 4.44 -6.03
C ASN A 54 -15.52 5.01 -6.07
N CYS A 55 -14.75 4.84 -4.98
CA CYS A 55 -13.35 5.24 -4.94
C CYS A 55 -12.50 4.48 -5.97
N LEU A 56 -12.64 3.15 -6.06
CA LEU A 56 -11.82 2.31 -6.93
C LEU A 56 -11.98 2.66 -8.43
N ASN A 57 -13.17 3.15 -8.81
CA ASN A 57 -13.49 3.60 -10.15
C ASN A 57 -13.24 5.11 -10.37
N SER A 58 -12.81 5.84 -9.35
CA SER A 58 -12.59 7.28 -9.43
C SER A 58 -11.23 7.64 -10.05
N GLU A 59 -11.19 8.79 -10.72
CA GLU A 59 -9.91 9.37 -11.17
C GLU A 59 -9.03 9.80 -10.00
N ARG A 60 -9.62 10.09 -8.83
CA ARG A 60 -8.86 10.46 -7.64
C ARG A 60 -7.95 9.32 -7.17
N ALA A 61 -8.44 8.08 -7.15
CA ALA A 61 -7.61 6.92 -6.82
C ALA A 61 -6.50 6.69 -7.86
N ASN A 62 -6.78 6.92 -9.14
CA ASN A 62 -5.74 6.87 -10.19
C ASN A 62 -4.64 7.90 -9.95
N GLN A 63 -5.05 9.15 -9.69
CA GLN A 63 -4.16 10.27 -9.52
C GLN A 63 -3.29 10.13 -8.27
N ALA A 64 -3.86 9.68 -7.14
CA ALA A 64 -3.09 9.42 -5.92
C ALA A 64 -1.97 8.40 -6.16
N VAL A 65 -2.28 7.25 -6.78
CA VAL A 65 -1.26 6.24 -7.09
C VAL A 65 -0.22 6.76 -8.07
N LYS A 66 -0.62 7.61 -9.02
CA LYS A 66 0.30 8.24 -9.97
C LYS A 66 1.26 9.20 -9.27
N GLU A 67 0.77 10.01 -8.34
CA GLU A 67 1.57 10.95 -7.56
C GLU A 67 2.60 10.22 -6.70
N ASP A 68 2.22 9.11 -6.05
CA ASP A 68 3.14 8.27 -5.28
C ASP A 68 4.27 7.72 -6.17
N ILE A 69 3.92 7.23 -7.37
CA ILE A 69 4.91 6.71 -8.34
C ILE A 69 5.84 7.83 -8.79
N GLU A 70 5.32 9.02 -9.12
CA GLU A 70 6.13 10.16 -9.53
C GLU A 70 7.07 10.64 -8.41
N ALA A 71 6.60 10.64 -7.16
CA ALA A 71 7.42 10.96 -6.00
C ALA A 71 8.56 9.95 -5.83
N ALA A 72 8.27 8.65 -5.93
CA ALA A 72 9.29 7.60 -5.89
C ALA A 72 10.34 7.75 -7.00
N LEU A 73 9.91 8.04 -8.22
CA LEU A 73 10.81 8.23 -9.36
C LEU A 73 11.72 9.47 -9.19
N LYS A 74 11.21 10.57 -8.63
CA LYS A 74 12.02 11.77 -8.30
C LYS A 74 13.11 11.46 -7.29
N LEU A 75 12.87 10.50 -6.40
CA LEU A 75 13.85 9.99 -5.43
C LEU A 75 14.76 8.88 -6.00
N ASN A 76 14.66 8.59 -7.31
CA ASN A 76 15.37 7.49 -7.97
C ASN A 76 15.12 6.10 -7.33
N ILE A 77 13.95 5.92 -6.70
CA ILE A 77 13.48 4.62 -6.23
C ILE A 77 13.04 3.80 -7.45
N ARG A 78 13.61 2.60 -7.60
CA ARG A 78 13.40 1.72 -8.77
C ARG A 78 12.82 0.36 -8.45
N GLY A 79 12.57 0.08 -7.18
CA GLY A 79 12.07 -1.23 -6.74
C GLY A 79 11.56 -1.20 -5.31
N THR A 80 10.96 -2.32 -4.91
CA THR A 80 10.41 -2.51 -3.57
C THR A 80 11.10 -3.71 -2.87
N PRO A 81 11.19 -3.71 -1.53
CA PRO A 81 10.93 -2.56 -0.67
C PRO A 81 12.01 -1.47 -0.85
N SER A 82 11.64 -0.22 -0.62
CA SER A 82 12.57 0.92 -0.52
C SER A 82 12.08 1.83 0.60
N LEU A 83 12.99 2.38 1.37
CA LEU A 83 12.71 3.21 2.54
C LEU A 83 13.40 4.56 2.39
N VAL A 84 12.75 5.62 2.87
CA VAL A 84 13.33 6.97 2.93
C VAL A 84 13.46 7.34 4.39
N ILE A 85 14.70 7.44 4.88
CA ILE A 85 15.02 7.75 6.28
C ILE A 85 15.98 8.93 6.26
N ASP A 86 15.70 9.98 7.04
CA ASP A 86 16.54 11.19 7.10
C ASP A 86 16.93 11.73 5.71
N ASN A 87 15.95 11.74 4.80
CA ASN A 87 16.12 12.21 3.42
C ASN A 87 17.09 11.37 2.57
N GLN A 88 17.46 10.17 3.02
CA GLN A 88 18.27 9.19 2.30
C GLN A 88 17.42 8.01 1.85
N VAL A 89 17.65 7.54 0.62
CA VAL A 89 16.94 6.40 0.03
C VAL A 89 17.74 5.12 0.30
N HIS A 90 17.11 4.17 0.97
CA HIS A 90 17.61 2.83 1.20
C HIS A 90 16.85 1.84 0.32
N LEU A 91 17.56 1.15 -0.56
CA LEU A 91 16.99 0.18 -1.49
C LEU A 91 17.04 -1.23 -0.91
N GLY A 92 15.96 -1.99 -1.08
CA GLY A 92 15.84 -3.35 -0.57
C GLY A 92 15.43 -3.40 0.90
N ALA A 93 15.36 -4.62 1.43
CA ALA A 93 15.08 -4.82 2.85
C ALA A 93 16.26 -4.30 3.67
N LEU A 94 15.97 -3.47 4.67
CA LEU A 94 17.01 -2.98 5.57
C LEU A 94 17.57 -4.13 6.42
N PRO A 95 18.89 -4.16 6.68
CA PRO A 95 19.46 -5.02 7.70
C PRO A 95 18.80 -4.76 9.07
N PRO A 96 18.58 -5.79 9.90
CA PRO A 96 17.98 -5.65 11.23
C PRO A 96 18.68 -4.62 12.12
N GLU A 97 19.98 -4.43 11.94
CA GLU A 97 20.80 -3.49 12.71
C GLU A 97 20.39 -2.03 12.45
N ILE A 98 19.93 -1.70 11.22
CA ILE A 98 19.43 -0.36 10.91
C ILE A 98 18.04 -0.18 11.50
N LEU A 99 17.16 -1.18 11.40
CA LEU A 99 15.81 -1.13 11.97
C LEU A 99 15.85 -0.89 13.49
N SER A 100 16.72 -1.61 14.21
CA SER A 100 16.86 -1.44 15.67
C SER A 100 17.26 -0.02 16.13
N LYS A 101 17.88 0.77 15.24
CA LYS A 101 18.25 2.16 15.53
C LYS A 101 17.10 3.14 15.28
N LEU A 102 16.13 2.78 14.45
CA LEU A 102 14.93 3.58 14.21
C LEU A 102 13.97 3.47 15.38
N ASP A 103 13.75 2.25 15.89
CA ASP A 103 12.89 1.99 17.05
C ASP A 103 13.39 2.70 18.32
N ALA A 104 14.70 2.92 18.43
CA ALA A 104 15.32 3.61 19.56
C ALA A 104 15.10 5.14 19.56
N ASN A 105 14.75 5.74 18.42
CA ASN A 105 14.56 7.18 18.26
C ASN A 105 13.09 7.63 18.41
N GLU A 106 12.14 6.71 18.60
CA GLU A 106 10.72 7.02 18.88
C GLU A 106 10.42 7.24 20.38
N GLN A 107 11.44 7.20 21.25
CA GLN A 107 11.29 7.35 22.71
C GLN A 107 11.68 8.73 23.28
N GLU A 108 11.78 9.77 22.44
CA GLU A 108 12.03 11.15 22.89
C GLU A 108 10.81 12.08 22.69
#